data_AF-A0AAU2DU68-F1
#
_entry.id   AF-A0AAU2DU68-F1
#
_cell.length_a   1.000
_cell.length_b   1.000
_cell.length_c   1.000
_cell.angle_alpha   90.00
_cell.angle_beta   90.00
_cell.angle_gamma   90.00
#
_symmetry.space_group_name_H-M   'P 1'
#
loop_
_entity.id
_entity.type
_entity.pdbx_description
1 polymer ?
#
loop_
_entity_poly.entity_id
_entity_poly.type
_entity_poly.pdbx_seq_one_letter_code
_entity_poly.pdbx_strand_id
1 'polypeptide(L)'
;MVEVMMSLTRLDRQYGSAVRGVWGSVLGRVSRSFTGLGSWREADASRFQRQALPIILAGERQIATLTASYLEQLYKDVDPRGRRVSLDLDNVTGKALRGVDPSEVYRRPFKEVWTALSDDESLDAAVDLGTHRLETIVKTDLQLARTHTVREVADDMPRFTYTVRELQGEYDCALCMIASTQRYHKRDLAPIHPGCDCLVKVVTADYDPGQVIDEDKLDAIHRAVDKALGTHDRGGRAVDYRQILISNEHGEIGPVLSFRGQKFTGPDDLGNHSSSDADHTSVPDVAASEPAAPKASVSDELRAQLDSTRDALPTTRSDWTEDRMYWDADAGKWVMTYRGTNLGGHKLPPEKYEAHLDAVLDVGRSLYGELSRAMDDDETLQQLRQAFDALGPDSSVDELRSVRQAIATRESAFVHAYVSSIREMGGNPPAELGDVGELGISGTHGAPLDWEAQLEESFRHFPADWLSVMQGKPLRVVGSQRAFYRTSDDVMALSTWDYSTYDGAFSSGAVEVAAHELGHRMEQYIHGLKQLEYTFVRRRHMMGDMLPSPQNMANLLPHYDRAAKEMTYEDKWADPYTGKTYEMAHASLMEDPAGGPSEVFQVGLQDLYGRGTKKFGDDELQAFVLALLALL
;
A
#
# COMPACT_ATOMS: atom_id res chain seq x y z
N MET A 1 41.73 -5.33 14.10
CA MET A 1 41.17 -4.46 13.04
C MET A 1 39.81 -4.01 13.54
N VAL A 2 39.41 -2.76 13.33
CA VAL A 2 38.13 -2.26 13.87
C VAL A 2 37.03 -2.53 12.86
N GLU A 3 36.06 -3.32 13.27
CA GLU A 3 34.88 -3.71 12.51
C GLU A 3 33.86 -2.57 12.53
N VAL A 4 34.12 -1.52 11.74
CA VAL A 4 33.18 -0.40 11.57
C VAL A 4 32.18 -0.75 10.46
N MET A 5 31.29 -1.70 10.75
CA MET A 5 30.00 -1.76 10.06
C MET A 5 29.32 -0.41 10.31
N MET A 6 29.07 0.37 9.25
CA MET A 6 28.64 1.77 9.36
C MET A 6 27.17 1.92 9.80
N SER A 7 26.84 1.47 11.01
CA SER A 7 25.57 1.78 11.64
C SER A 7 25.36 3.29 11.68
N LEU A 8 24.17 3.76 11.27
CA LEU A 8 23.76 5.15 11.34
C LEU A 8 24.16 5.77 12.70
N THR A 9 24.86 6.90 12.67
CA THR A 9 25.16 7.66 13.90
C THR A 9 23.89 8.29 14.45
N ARG A 10 23.97 8.86 15.67
CA ARG A 10 22.87 9.67 16.21
C ARG A 10 22.57 10.87 15.31
N LEU A 11 23.61 11.50 14.76
CA LEU A 11 23.50 12.65 13.86
C LEU A 11 22.82 12.26 12.54
N ASP A 12 23.20 11.13 11.94
CA ASP A 12 22.58 10.63 10.70
C ASP A 12 21.08 10.37 10.88
N ARG A 13 20.68 9.70 11.97
CA ARG A 13 19.26 9.47 12.30
C ARG A 13 18.48 10.77 12.53
N GLN A 14 19.07 11.74 13.23
CA GLN A 14 18.42 13.03 13.48
C GLN A 14 18.25 13.86 12.20
N TYR A 15 19.25 13.86 11.32
CA TYR A 15 19.18 14.51 10.01
C TYR A 15 18.15 13.83 9.09
N GLY A 16 18.17 12.50 8.97
CA GLY A 16 17.20 11.76 8.15
C GLY A 16 15.75 11.93 8.62
N SER A 17 15.52 11.88 9.93
CA SER A 17 14.21 12.16 10.53
C SER A 17 13.75 13.61 10.26
N ALA A 18 14.63 14.60 10.38
CA ALA A 18 14.30 15.99 10.07
C ALA A 18 13.95 16.18 8.58
N VAL A 19 14.69 15.56 7.66
CA VAL A 19 14.40 15.61 6.22
C VAL A 19 13.06 14.95 5.89
N ARG A 20 12.77 13.75 6.43
CA ARG A 20 11.44 13.10 6.25
C ARG A 20 10.30 13.94 6.82
N GLY A 21 10.52 14.63 7.94
CA GLY A 21 9.56 15.60 8.50
C GLY A 21 9.26 16.77 7.54
N VAL A 22 10.26 17.31 6.85
CA VAL A 22 10.04 18.32 5.81
C VAL A 22 9.29 17.73 4.61
N TRP A 23 9.69 16.54 4.14
CA TRP A 23 9.03 15.87 3.00
C TRP A 23 7.53 15.68 3.25
N GLY A 24 7.15 15.06 4.37
CA GLY A 24 5.74 14.84 4.72
C GLY A 24 4.95 16.14 4.90
N SER A 25 5.57 17.17 5.50
CA SER A 25 4.91 18.48 5.70
C SER A 25 4.67 19.23 4.39
N VAL A 26 5.66 19.23 3.47
CA VAL A 26 5.52 19.87 2.15
C VAL A 26 4.54 19.09 1.28
N LEU A 27 4.72 17.77 1.15
CA LEU A 27 3.85 16.93 0.33
C LEU A 27 2.40 17.00 0.80
N GLY A 28 2.11 16.78 2.08
CA GLY A 28 0.75 16.84 2.59
C GLY A 28 0.05 18.19 2.34
N ARG A 29 0.78 19.30 2.43
CA ARG A 29 0.24 20.64 2.11
C ARG A 29 0.05 20.86 0.61
N VAL A 30 0.97 20.36 -0.21
CA VAL A 30 1.00 20.61 -1.66
C VAL A 30 0.04 19.69 -2.40
N SER A 31 -0.05 18.40 -2.04
CA SER A 31 -1.05 17.48 -2.59
C SER A 31 -2.47 17.93 -2.24
N ARG A 32 -2.78 18.27 -0.97
CA ARG A 32 -4.11 18.81 -0.60
C ARG A 32 -4.44 20.14 -1.28
N SER A 33 -3.44 21.01 -1.49
CA SER A 33 -3.63 22.26 -2.26
C SER A 33 -3.92 22.02 -3.74
N PHE A 34 -3.60 20.83 -4.28
CA PHE A 34 -3.88 20.44 -5.66
C PHE A 34 -5.17 19.63 -5.81
N THR A 35 -5.46 18.69 -4.90
CA THR A 35 -6.71 17.93 -4.90
C THR A 35 -7.91 18.78 -4.45
N GLY A 36 -7.69 19.80 -3.61
CA GLY A 36 -8.68 20.80 -3.22
C GLY A 36 -8.91 21.93 -4.23
N LEU A 37 -8.65 21.72 -5.53
CA LEU A 37 -8.94 22.69 -6.59
C LEU A 37 -10.32 22.43 -7.20
N GLY A 38 -10.99 23.47 -7.70
CA GLY A 38 -12.39 23.37 -8.13
C GLY A 38 -12.60 22.90 -9.58
N SER A 39 -11.60 23.06 -10.45
CA SER A 39 -11.72 22.75 -11.88
C SER A 39 -10.42 22.34 -12.57
N TRP A 40 -9.28 22.46 -11.89
CA TRP A 40 -7.91 22.30 -12.42
C TRP A 40 -7.60 23.15 -13.67
N ARG A 41 -8.42 24.16 -13.98
CA ARG A 41 -8.23 25.05 -15.14
C ARG A 41 -7.12 26.07 -14.88
N GLU A 42 -6.81 26.84 -15.91
CA GLU A 42 -5.75 27.86 -15.93
C GLU A 42 -5.71 28.81 -14.70
N ALA A 43 -6.88 29.21 -14.20
CA ALA A 43 -7.00 30.05 -13.00
C ALA A 43 -6.67 29.29 -11.69
N ASP A 44 -7.02 28.00 -11.61
CA ASP A 44 -6.65 27.13 -10.48
C ASP A 44 -5.16 26.84 -10.50
N ALA A 45 -4.56 26.57 -11.66
CA ALA A 45 -3.11 26.44 -11.82
C ALA A 45 -2.37 27.69 -11.34
N SER A 46 -2.87 28.87 -11.71
CA SER A 46 -2.34 30.17 -11.27
C SER A 46 -2.51 30.41 -9.77
N ARG A 47 -3.66 30.03 -9.18
CA ARG A 47 -3.89 30.12 -7.72
C ARG A 47 -2.99 29.17 -6.94
N PHE A 48 -2.93 27.91 -7.36
CA PHE A 48 -2.09 26.87 -6.79
C PHE A 48 -0.63 27.30 -6.77
N GLN A 49 -0.08 27.79 -7.88
CA GLN A 49 1.32 28.24 -7.93
C GLN A 49 1.61 29.38 -6.96
N ARG A 50 0.70 30.34 -6.79
CA ARG A 50 0.82 31.44 -5.81
C ARG A 50 0.84 30.93 -4.36
N GLN A 51 0.23 29.78 -4.07
CA GLN A 51 0.10 29.20 -2.72
C GLN A 51 1.14 28.11 -2.41
N ALA A 52 1.38 27.20 -3.35
CA ALA A 52 2.26 26.04 -3.20
C ALA A 52 3.74 26.38 -3.40
N LEU A 53 4.11 27.23 -4.37
CA LEU A 53 5.54 27.55 -4.62
C LEU A 53 6.25 28.11 -3.38
N PRO A 54 5.68 29.02 -2.58
CA PRO A 54 6.30 29.46 -1.33
C PRO A 54 6.54 28.33 -0.31
N ILE A 55 5.64 27.33 -0.25
CA ILE A 55 5.75 26.18 0.65
C ILE A 55 6.86 25.24 0.18
N ILE A 56 6.89 24.95 -1.13
CA ILE A 56 7.91 24.11 -1.79
C ILE A 56 9.30 24.74 -1.61
N LEU A 57 9.47 26.01 -2.00
CA LEU A 57 10.73 26.75 -1.89
C LEU A 57 11.17 26.98 -0.44
N ALA A 58 10.26 27.00 0.53
CA ALA A 58 10.61 26.99 1.95
C ALA A 58 11.11 25.61 2.40
N GLY A 59 10.48 24.52 1.95
CA GLY A 59 10.90 23.15 2.19
C GLY A 59 12.29 22.84 1.62
N GLU A 60 12.54 23.24 0.38
CA GLU A 60 13.86 23.15 -0.25
C GLU A 60 14.93 23.91 0.56
N ARG A 61 14.67 25.16 0.94
CA ARG A 61 15.59 25.97 1.76
C ARG A 61 15.80 25.38 3.15
N GLN A 62 14.78 24.76 3.74
CA GLN A 62 14.89 24.06 5.02
C GLN A 62 15.75 22.80 4.89
N ILE A 63 15.57 22.01 3.83
CA ILE A 63 16.44 20.85 3.53
C ILE A 63 17.87 21.31 3.29
N ALA A 64 18.11 22.31 2.46
CA ALA A 64 19.44 22.87 2.23
C ALA A 64 20.11 23.32 3.54
N THR A 65 19.36 24.02 4.40
CA THR A 65 19.86 24.44 5.73
C THR A 65 20.19 23.24 6.64
N LEU A 66 19.36 22.19 6.64
CA LEU A 66 19.60 20.95 7.38
C LEU A 66 20.84 20.21 6.84
N THR A 67 20.96 20.06 5.52
CA THR A 67 22.09 19.40 4.84
C THR A 67 23.40 20.13 5.11
N ALA A 68 23.44 21.46 5.00
CA ALA A 68 24.62 22.26 5.33
C ALA A 68 25.01 22.13 6.81
N SER A 69 24.03 22.15 7.71
CA SER A 69 24.25 22.00 9.16
C SER A 69 24.74 20.60 9.55
N TYR A 70 24.30 19.57 8.82
CA TYR A 70 24.75 18.18 8.95
C TYR A 70 26.20 18.01 8.47
N LEU A 71 26.52 18.51 7.28
CA LEU A 71 27.87 18.49 6.72
C LEU A 71 28.86 19.30 7.55
N GLU A 72 28.46 20.46 8.11
CA GLU A 72 29.30 21.25 9.01
C GLU A 72 29.67 20.48 10.29
N GLN A 73 28.74 19.68 10.83
CA GLN A 73 29.01 18.84 12.01
C GLN A 73 29.95 17.69 11.66
N LEU A 74 29.67 16.94 10.58
CA LEU A 74 30.57 15.88 10.11
C LEU A 74 31.99 16.41 9.79
N TYR A 75 32.11 17.60 9.21
CA TYR A 75 33.43 18.17 8.92
C TYR A 75 34.22 18.53 10.18
N LYS A 76 33.56 18.97 11.25
CA LYS A 76 34.23 19.32 12.53
C LYS A 76 34.80 18.10 13.26
N ASP A 77 34.17 16.94 13.12
CA ASP A 77 34.67 15.67 13.68
C ASP A 77 36.01 15.25 13.02
N VAL A 78 36.23 15.63 11.75
CA VAL A 78 37.43 15.27 10.97
C VAL A 78 38.44 16.41 10.81
N ASP A 79 38.02 17.66 11.00
CA ASP A 79 38.85 18.87 11.08
C ASP A 79 38.30 19.85 12.13
N PRO A 80 38.85 19.85 13.35
CA PRO A 80 38.46 20.81 14.39
C PRO A 80 38.75 22.30 14.07
N ARG A 81 39.35 22.61 12.92
CA ARG A 81 39.48 23.99 12.38
C ARG A 81 38.44 24.32 11.31
N GLY A 82 37.50 23.40 11.06
CA GLY A 82 36.38 23.56 10.15
C GLY A 82 35.64 24.87 10.37
N ARG A 83 35.55 25.68 9.32
CA ARG A 83 34.81 26.94 9.34
C ARG A 83 33.32 26.65 9.32
N ARG A 84 32.53 27.63 9.75
CA ARG A 84 31.09 27.63 9.53
C ARG A 84 30.82 27.59 8.02
N VAL A 85 29.90 26.75 7.58
CA VAL A 85 29.48 26.69 6.18
C VAL A 85 28.78 28.00 5.82
N SER A 86 29.21 28.58 4.70
CA SER A 86 28.52 29.67 4.02
C SER A 86 27.81 29.07 2.82
N LEU A 87 26.49 29.23 2.75
CA LEU A 87 25.66 28.70 1.67
C LEU A 87 24.78 29.83 1.14
N ASP A 88 24.86 30.09 -0.17
CA ASP A 88 23.81 30.83 -0.84
C ASP A 88 22.66 29.86 -1.14
N LEU A 89 21.50 30.11 -0.53
CA LEU A 89 20.33 29.24 -0.69
C LEU A 89 19.76 29.32 -2.11
N ASP A 90 19.97 30.42 -2.83
CA ASP A 90 19.41 30.60 -4.17
C ASP A 90 20.28 29.90 -5.26
N ASN A 91 21.51 29.48 -4.93
CA ASN A 91 22.32 28.56 -5.74
C ASN A 91 21.86 27.09 -5.64
N VAL A 92 21.08 26.74 -4.62
CA VAL A 92 20.73 25.34 -4.31
C VAL A 92 19.24 25.10 -4.12
N THR A 93 18.39 26.05 -4.52
CA THR A 93 16.92 25.94 -4.48
C THR A 93 16.26 26.61 -5.70
N GLY A 94 14.98 26.32 -5.92
CA GLY A 94 14.14 26.85 -6.97
C GLY A 94 14.75 26.68 -8.37
N LYS A 95 14.96 27.80 -9.05
CA LYS A 95 15.48 27.82 -10.43
C LYS A 95 16.84 27.13 -10.56
N ALA A 96 17.68 27.17 -9.53
CA ALA A 96 19.01 26.55 -9.59
C ALA A 96 18.97 25.01 -9.65
N LEU A 97 17.85 24.37 -9.29
CA LEU A 97 17.68 22.91 -9.36
C LEU A 97 17.59 22.38 -10.80
N ARG A 98 17.17 23.22 -11.77
CA ARG A 98 16.88 22.81 -13.16
C ARG A 98 17.25 23.82 -14.26
N GLY A 99 17.58 25.07 -13.91
CA GLY A 99 17.67 26.19 -14.85
C GLY A 99 16.31 26.75 -15.33
N VAL A 100 15.21 26.02 -15.08
CA VAL A 100 13.82 26.35 -15.44
C VAL A 100 13.14 27.08 -14.27
N ASP A 101 12.20 27.99 -14.54
CA ASP A 101 11.45 28.66 -13.48
C ASP A 101 10.50 27.69 -12.74
N PRO A 102 10.42 27.70 -11.40
CA PRO A 102 9.52 26.82 -10.65
C PRO A 102 8.05 26.89 -11.11
N SER A 103 7.56 28.05 -11.55
CA SER A 103 6.19 28.16 -12.08
C SER A 103 5.96 27.33 -13.36
N GLU A 104 6.98 27.14 -14.20
CA GLU A 104 6.91 26.28 -15.40
C GLU A 104 7.05 24.79 -15.05
N VAL A 105 7.71 24.47 -13.94
CA VAL A 105 7.81 23.10 -13.40
C VAL A 105 6.47 22.70 -12.78
N TYR A 106 5.95 23.49 -11.85
CA TYR A 106 4.67 23.23 -11.16
C TYR A 106 3.43 23.58 -11.99
N ARG A 107 3.59 23.78 -13.31
CA ARG A 107 2.51 23.76 -14.31
C ARG A 107 2.31 22.36 -14.91
N ARG A 108 3.30 21.48 -14.80
CA ARG A 108 3.31 20.14 -15.41
C ARG A 108 2.21 19.21 -14.86
N PRO A 109 1.89 19.20 -13.55
CA PRO A 109 0.74 18.45 -13.03
C PRO A 109 -0.58 18.78 -13.73
N PHE A 110 -0.86 20.07 -13.97
CA PHE A 110 -2.06 20.51 -14.69
C PHE A 110 -2.06 20.08 -16.15
N LYS A 111 -0.90 20.08 -16.81
CA LYS A 111 -0.77 19.54 -18.18
C LYS A 111 -1.08 18.04 -18.22
N GLU A 112 -0.73 17.28 -17.19
CA GLU A 112 -1.12 15.88 -17.05
C GLU A 112 -2.66 15.74 -17.03
N VAL A 113 -3.33 16.47 -16.11
CA VAL A 113 -4.80 16.51 -16.00
C VAL A 113 -5.45 16.87 -17.34
N TRP A 114 -4.97 17.92 -18.01
CA TRP A 114 -5.52 18.38 -19.29
C TRP A 114 -5.25 17.43 -20.45
N THR A 115 -4.21 16.60 -20.37
CA THR A 115 -3.90 15.60 -21.41
C THR A 115 -4.82 14.40 -21.24
N ALA A 116 -4.92 13.85 -20.02
CA ALA A 116 -5.85 12.76 -19.71
C ALA A 116 -7.30 13.13 -20.05
N LEU A 117 -7.76 14.33 -19.66
CA LEU A 117 -9.08 14.87 -20.06
C LEU A 117 -9.27 15.08 -21.58
N SER A 118 -8.19 15.09 -22.37
CA SER A 118 -8.25 15.16 -23.84
C SER A 118 -8.17 13.79 -24.52
N ASP A 119 -7.78 12.75 -23.77
CA ASP A 119 -7.78 11.35 -24.17
C ASP A 119 -9.05 10.60 -23.66
N ASP A 120 -10.11 11.35 -23.35
CA ASP A 120 -11.43 10.92 -22.83
C ASP A 120 -11.42 10.22 -21.43
N GLU A 121 -10.36 10.39 -20.62
CA GLU A 121 -10.34 9.93 -19.22
C GLU A 121 -11.32 10.70 -18.30
N SER A 122 -11.72 10.09 -17.18
CA SER A 122 -12.54 10.77 -16.18
C SER A 122 -11.78 11.91 -15.49
N LEU A 123 -12.52 12.87 -14.91
CA LEU A 123 -11.89 13.97 -14.17
C LEU A 123 -11.07 13.46 -12.99
N ASP A 124 -11.59 12.45 -12.28
CA ASP A 124 -10.95 11.91 -11.08
C ASP A 124 -9.66 11.16 -11.44
N ALA A 125 -9.68 10.31 -12.48
CA ALA A 125 -8.49 9.64 -13.00
C ALA A 125 -7.45 10.65 -13.52
N ALA A 126 -7.89 11.70 -14.21
CA ALA A 126 -7.02 12.78 -14.67
C ALA A 126 -6.40 13.57 -13.50
N VAL A 127 -7.15 13.81 -12.42
CA VAL A 127 -6.68 14.47 -11.20
C VAL A 127 -5.73 13.58 -10.40
N ASP A 128 -5.94 12.27 -10.35
CA ASP A 128 -5.01 11.32 -9.74
C ASP A 128 -3.68 11.26 -10.50
N LEU A 129 -3.71 11.20 -11.84
CA LEU A 129 -2.51 11.30 -12.68
C LEU A 129 -1.77 12.63 -12.44
N GLY A 130 -2.51 13.75 -12.38
CA GLY A 130 -1.96 15.06 -12.03
C GLY A 130 -1.34 15.11 -10.63
N THR A 131 -1.99 14.50 -9.64
CA THR A 131 -1.54 14.45 -8.25
C THR A 131 -0.29 13.58 -8.10
N HIS A 132 -0.26 12.41 -8.75
CA HIS A 132 0.92 11.56 -8.83
C HIS A 132 2.11 12.28 -9.51
N ARG A 133 1.86 13.00 -10.60
CA ARG A 133 2.86 13.83 -11.28
C ARG A 133 3.37 14.95 -10.39
N LEU A 134 2.50 15.62 -9.63
CA LEU A 134 2.86 16.64 -8.65
C LEU A 134 3.75 16.09 -7.55
N GLU A 135 3.36 14.99 -6.89
CA GLU A 135 4.16 14.41 -5.82
C GLU A 135 5.54 13.97 -6.31
N THR A 136 5.59 13.37 -7.51
CA THR A 136 6.84 12.95 -8.17
C THR A 136 7.77 14.14 -8.35
N ILE A 137 7.25 15.29 -8.80
CA ILE A 137 8.03 16.54 -8.89
C ILE A 137 8.46 17.01 -7.50
N VAL A 138 7.55 17.22 -6.53
CA VAL A 138 7.89 17.73 -5.18
C VAL A 138 8.95 16.87 -4.49
N LYS A 139 8.81 15.54 -4.51
CA LYS A 139 9.80 14.59 -3.97
C LYS A 139 11.17 14.77 -4.63
N THR A 140 11.19 15.06 -5.94
CA THR A 140 12.42 15.29 -6.71
C THR A 140 13.07 16.63 -6.37
N ASP A 141 12.31 17.71 -6.21
CA ASP A 141 12.83 19.05 -5.88
C ASP A 141 13.50 19.06 -4.50
N LEU A 142 12.82 18.46 -3.51
CA LEU A 142 13.35 18.29 -2.16
C LEU A 142 14.61 17.40 -2.14
N GLN A 143 14.69 16.39 -3.03
CA GLN A 143 15.89 15.58 -3.24
C GLN A 143 17.01 16.36 -3.97
N LEU A 144 16.68 17.23 -4.92
CA LEU A 144 17.63 18.06 -5.65
C LEU A 144 18.22 19.16 -4.77
N ALA A 145 17.44 19.81 -3.90
CA ALA A 145 17.95 20.83 -2.97
C ALA A 145 19.02 20.26 -2.02
N ARG A 146 18.77 19.05 -1.47
CA ARG A 146 19.76 18.25 -0.73
C ARG A 146 21.02 17.99 -1.57
N THR A 147 20.83 17.56 -2.81
CA THR A 147 21.90 17.22 -3.77
C THR A 147 22.77 18.41 -4.17
N HIS A 148 22.17 19.56 -4.49
CA HIS A 148 22.89 20.80 -4.83
C HIS A 148 23.64 21.32 -3.61
N THR A 149 23.03 21.25 -2.42
CA THR A 149 23.71 21.61 -1.17
C THR A 149 24.93 20.73 -0.89
N VAL A 150 24.85 19.40 -1.09
CA VAL A 150 26.04 18.54 -0.91
C VAL A 150 27.16 18.93 -1.86
N ARG A 151 26.87 19.24 -3.13
CA ARG A 151 27.88 19.69 -4.11
C ARG A 151 28.55 21.00 -3.66
N GLU A 152 27.76 22.04 -3.45
CA GLU A 152 28.23 23.38 -3.06
C GLU A 152 29.05 23.35 -1.75
N VAL A 153 28.54 22.63 -0.73
CA VAL A 153 29.15 22.62 0.61
C VAL A 153 30.33 21.66 0.72
N ALA A 154 30.32 20.51 0.04
CA ALA A 154 31.40 19.55 0.14
C ALA A 154 32.65 19.97 -0.67
N ASP A 155 32.52 20.81 -1.70
CA ASP A 155 33.69 21.28 -2.46
C ASP A 155 34.69 22.06 -1.58
N ASP A 156 34.19 22.92 -0.69
CA ASP A 156 34.95 23.65 0.34
C ASP A 156 35.46 22.78 1.52
N MET A 157 35.19 21.46 1.51
CA MET A 157 35.62 20.50 2.53
C MET A 157 36.77 19.60 2.02
N PRO A 158 38.05 20.05 2.10
CA PRO A 158 39.17 19.36 1.47
C PRO A 158 39.56 18.02 2.11
N ARG A 159 39.06 17.70 3.31
CA ARG A 159 39.21 16.35 3.89
C ARG A 159 38.23 15.32 3.36
N PHE A 160 37.14 15.73 2.70
CA PHE A 160 36.19 14.82 2.06
C PHE A 160 36.45 14.73 0.55
N THR A 161 36.66 13.51 0.07
CA THR A 161 36.95 13.22 -1.35
C THR A 161 35.77 12.51 -2.05
N TYR A 162 35.00 11.76 -1.29
CA TYR A 162 33.91 10.92 -1.78
C TYR A 162 32.64 11.10 -0.96
N THR A 163 31.52 10.67 -1.53
CA THR A 163 30.24 10.47 -0.88
C THR A 163 29.76 9.03 -1.10
N VAL A 164 29.01 8.49 -0.14
CA VAL A 164 28.35 7.18 -0.19
C VAL A 164 26.86 7.35 0.09
N ARG A 165 26.04 6.36 -0.28
CA ARG A 165 24.62 6.35 0.08
C ARG A 165 24.37 5.51 1.32
N GLU A 166 23.65 6.10 2.26
CA GLU A 166 23.31 5.47 3.53
C GLU A 166 21.78 5.26 3.55
N LEU A 167 21.38 3.99 3.67
CA LEU A 167 19.98 3.56 3.61
C LEU A 167 19.19 4.10 4.81
N GLN A 168 17.88 4.25 4.67
CA GLN A 168 16.96 4.72 5.70
C GLN A 168 15.88 3.71 6.10
N GLY A 169 15.69 2.65 5.31
CA GLY A 169 14.89 1.46 5.61
C GLY A 169 13.45 1.48 5.09
N GLU A 170 12.90 2.66 4.84
CA GLU A 170 11.45 2.84 4.61
C GLU A 170 11.09 3.02 3.12
N TYR A 171 11.95 3.68 2.33
CA TYR A 171 11.70 3.95 0.89
C TYR A 171 12.92 3.66 -0.02
N ASP A 172 13.88 2.85 0.44
CA ASP A 172 15.09 2.51 -0.31
C ASP A 172 14.81 1.58 -1.51
N CYS A 173 14.63 2.17 -2.69
CA CYS A 173 14.48 1.42 -3.93
C CYS A 173 15.75 0.61 -4.31
N ALA A 174 15.61 -0.34 -5.23
CA ALA A 174 16.72 -1.18 -5.71
C ALA A 174 17.94 -0.39 -6.24
N LEU A 175 17.74 0.78 -6.85
CA LEU A 175 18.85 1.64 -7.29
C LEU A 175 19.58 2.29 -6.12
N CYS A 176 18.87 2.67 -5.05
CA CYS A 176 19.49 3.19 -3.82
C CYS A 176 20.17 2.08 -3.00
N MET A 177 19.66 0.84 -3.03
CA MET A 177 20.36 -0.35 -2.53
C MET A 177 21.70 -0.55 -3.25
N ILE A 178 21.74 -0.54 -4.59
CA ILE A 178 22.97 -0.66 -5.40
C ILE A 178 23.90 0.56 -5.23
N ALA A 179 23.35 1.75 -4.97
CA ALA A 179 24.15 2.94 -4.68
C ALA A 179 24.76 2.93 -3.27
N SER A 180 24.19 2.17 -2.33
CA SER A 180 24.70 2.06 -0.94
C SER A 180 25.93 1.16 -0.80
N THR A 181 26.28 0.38 -1.82
CA THR A 181 27.48 -0.47 -1.83
C THR A 181 28.66 0.19 -2.54
N GLN A 182 28.54 1.46 -2.94
CA GLN A 182 29.50 2.17 -3.78
C GLN A 182 29.77 3.60 -3.33
N ARG A 183 30.89 4.15 -3.79
CA ARG A 183 31.25 5.57 -3.60
C ARG A 183 31.13 6.39 -4.87
N TYR A 184 30.98 7.69 -4.68
CA TYR A 184 30.88 8.70 -5.73
C TYR A 184 31.82 9.86 -5.40
N HIS A 185 32.47 10.46 -6.39
CA HIS A 185 33.18 11.73 -6.17
C HIS A 185 32.18 12.85 -5.87
N LYS A 186 32.50 13.73 -4.92
CA LYS A 186 31.59 14.79 -4.41
C LYS A 186 30.95 15.68 -5.49
N ARG A 187 31.67 15.91 -6.60
CA ARG A 187 31.22 16.68 -7.77
C ARG A 187 30.32 15.88 -8.75
N ASP A 188 30.59 14.59 -8.91
CA ASP A 188 30.23 13.87 -10.15
C ASP A 188 28.79 13.33 -10.16
N LEU A 189 28.26 12.79 -9.04
CA LEU A 189 26.96 12.11 -9.02
C LEU A 189 26.14 12.41 -7.76
N ALA A 190 24.90 12.89 -7.94
CA ALA A 190 23.99 13.18 -6.83
C ALA A 190 22.48 13.05 -7.16
N PRO A 191 21.97 13.35 -8.38
CA PRO A 191 20.62 12.98 -8.78
C PRO A 191 20.49 11.46 -8.93
N ILE A 192 19.54 10.85 -8.21
CA ILE A 192 19.22 9.42 -8.27
C ILE A 192 17.71 9.31 -8.38
N HIS A 193 17.23 9.54 -9.62
CA HIS A 193 15.82 9.52 -10.07
C HIS A 193 14.83 10.33 -9.19
N PRO A 194 13.52 10.33 -9.49
CA PRO A 194 12.53 10.85 -8.57
C PRO A 194 12.41 10.03 -7.28
N GLY A 195 12.32 10.71 -6.13
CA GLY A 195 11.74 10.18 -4.90
C GLY A 195 12.57 9.26 -4.01
N CYS A 196 13.90 9.16 -4.16
CA CYS A 196 14.71 8.37 -3.23
C CYS A 196 15.09 9.14 -1.95
N ASP A 197 14.77 8.57 -0.79
CA ASP A 197 15.01 9.17 0.53
C ASP A 197 16.43 8.97 1.07
N CYS A 198 17.19 7.98 0.56
CA CYS A 198 18.54 7.62 1.05
C CYS A 198 19.47 8.82 1.27
N LEU A 199 20.24 8.79 2.36
CA LEU A 199 21.11 9.91 2.73
C LEU A 199 22.38 9.94 1.87
N VAL A 200 22.95 11.14 1.76
CA VAL A 200 24.30 11.34 1.22
C VAL A 200 25.25 11.57 2.39
N LYS A 201 26.23 10.70 2.54
CA LYS A 201 27.23 10.73 3.62
C LYS A 201 28.61 10.93 3.02
N VAL A 202 29.42 11.79 3.63
CA VAL A 202 30.76 12.15 3.16
C VAL A 202 31.83 11.24 3.76
N VAL A 203 32.87 10.90 2.97
CA VAL A 203 33.95 9.99 3.34
C VAL A 203 35.31 10.68 3.24
N THR A 204 36.18 10.46 4.23
CA THR A 204 37.47 11.12 4.36
C THR A 204 38.53 10.60 3.40
N ALA A 205 39.50 11.46 3.08
CA ALA A 205 40.59 11.15 2.16
C ALA A 205 41.63 10.15 2.71
N ASP A 206 41.66 9.91 4.03
CA ASP A 206 42.59 9.00 4.71
C ASP A 206 42.07 7.56 4.85
N TYR A 207 40.84 7.30 4.41
CA TYR A 207 40.24 5.97 4.30
C TYR A 207 39.73 5.75 2.87
N ASP A 208 40.54 5.09 2.04
CA ASP A 208 40.15 4.65 0.69
C ASP A 208 39.78 3.16 0.70
N PRO A 209 38.49 2.80 0.82
CA PRO A 209 38.02 1.41 0.80
C PRO A 209 37.90 0.81 -0.62
N GLY A 210 38.30 1.52 -1.68
CA GLY A 210 37.99 1.15 -3.07
C GLY A 210 36.65 1.68 -3.57
N GLN A 211 36.30 1.34 -4.82
CA GLN A 211 35.12 1.88 -5.51
C GLN A 211 33.81 1.23 -5.05
N VAL A 212 33.86 -0.08 -4.80
CA VAL A 212 32.84 -0.84 -4.07
C VAL A 212 33.26 -0.83 -2.60
N ILE A 213 32.37 -0.42 -1.72
CA ILE A 213 32.61 -0.32 -0.27
C ILE A 213 32.09 -1.52 0.52
N ASP A 214 31.23 -2.34 -0.11
CA ASP A 214 30.64 -3.54 0.47
C ASP A 214 30.41 -4.56 -0.66
N GLU A 215 31.45 -5.33 -0.97
CA GLU A 215 31.47 -6.29 -2.08
C GLU A 215 30.59 -7.50 -1.79
N ASP A 216 30.53 -7.97 -0.53
CA ASP A 216 29.65 -9.08 -0.12
C ASP A 216 28.16 -8.71 -0.23
N LYS A 217 27.77 -7.48 0.16
CA LYS A 217 26.39 -6.98 -0.03
C LYS A 217 26.08 -6.70 -1.49
N LEU A 218 27.03 -6.15 -2.25
CA LEU A 218 26.85 -5.94 -3.70
C LEU A 218 26.60 -7.28 -4.41
N ASP A 219 27.41 -8.29 -4.13
CA ASP A 219 27.20 -9.64 -4.66
C ASP A 219 26.00 -10.36 -4.04
N ALA A 220 25.56 -10.04 -2.82
CA ALA A 220 24.30 -10.54 -2.29
C ALA A 220 23.09 -9.95 -3.05
N ILE A 221 23.15 -8.66 -3.40
CA ILE A 221 22.16 -8.01 -4.26
C ILE A 221 22.21 -8.63 -5.68
N HIS A 222 23.40 -8.82 -6.26
CA HIS A 222 23.53 -9.53 -7.55
C HIS A 222 22.94 -10.93 -7.50
N ARG A 223 23.29 -11.75 -6.49
CA ARG A 223 22.76 -13.12 -6.32
C ARG A 223 21.25 -13.14 -6.10
N ALA A 224 20.67 -12.14 -5.43
CA ALA A 224 19.22 -12.01 -5.29
C ALA A 224 18.55 -11.70 -6.64
N VAL A 225 19.11 -10.77 -7.41
CA VAL A 225 18.56 -10.35 -8.71
C VAL A 225 18.77 -11.42 -9.79
N ASP A 226 19.93 -12.07 -9.87
CA ASP A 226 20.19 -13.20 -10.78
C ASP A 226 19.24 -14.38 -10.50
N LYS A 227 18.95 -14.64 -9.21
CA LYS A 227 17.98 -15.65 -8.77
C LYS A 227 16.53 -15.27 -9.11
N ALA A 228 16.21 -13.98 -9.19
CA ALA A 228 14.89 -13.47 -9.56
C ALA A 228 14.68 -13.38 -11.08
N LEU A 229 15.74 -13.15 -11.87
CA LEU A 229 15.63 -12.88 -13.32
C LEU A 229 16.05 -14.04 -14.24
N GLY A 230 16.99 -14.89 -13.82
CA GLY A 230 17.55 -15.94 -14.67
C GLY A 230 18.44 -15.42 -15.83
N THR A 231 19.11 -16.34 -16.53
CA THR A 231 20.11 -16.01 -17.55
C THR A 231 19.51 -15.60 -18.90
N HIS A 232 19.98 -14.47 -19.44
CA HIS A 232 19.25 -13.63 -20.41
C HIS A 232 19.25 -14.12 -21.88
N ASP A 233 18.22 -13.73 -22.66
CA ASP A 233 18.23 -12.51 -23.52
C ASP A 233 17.18 -12.57 -24.66
N ARG A 234 16.27 -11.59 -24.70
CA ARG A 234 15.57 -11.13 -25.93
C ARG A 234 15.32 -9.61 -25.89
N GLY A 235 16.36 -8.83 -25.63
CA GLY A 235 16.27 -7.37 -25.62
C GLY A 235 17.60 -6.62 -25.76
N GLY A 236 18.71 -7.19 -25.28
CA GLY A 236 20.01 -6.55 -25.43
C GLY A 236 21.03 -6.80 -24.32
N ARG A 237 21.61 -8.01 -24.31
CA ARG A 237 22.95 -8.33 -23.80
C ARG A 237 23.21 -8.15 -22.29
N ALA A 238 23.33 -9.29 -21.62
CA ALA A 238 24.30 -9.55 -20.54
C ALA A 238 24.56 -8.36 -19.60
N VAL A 239 23.65 -8.15 -18.64
CA VAL A 239 23.74 -7.06 -17.68
C VAL A 239 24.73 -7.44 -16.58
N ASP A 240 26.02 -7.25 -16.85
CA ASP A 240 26.98 -7.05 -15.77
C ASP A 240 26.55 -5.80 -15.00
N TYR A 241 26.16 -5.95 -13.73
CA TYR A 241 25.66 -4.85 -12.91
C TYR A 241 26.73 -3.75 -12.69
N ARG A 242 28.02 -4.07 -12.86
CA ARG A 242 29.13 -3.09 -12.94
C ARG A 242 29.01 -2.11 -14.13
N GLN A 243 28.19 -2.44 -15.13
CA GLN A 243 27.91 -1.63 -16.32
C GLN A 243 26.63 -0.79 -16.22
N ILE A 244 25.83 -0.94 -15.15
CA ILE A 244 24.53 -0.26 -15.00
C ILE A 244 24.69 1.24 -14.71
N LEU A 245 25.76 1.65 -14.04
CA LEU A 245 25.99 3.04 -13.64
C LEU A 245 26.43 3.92 -14.82
N ILE A 246 25.55 4.08 -15.81
CA ILE A 246 25.66 5.16 -16.80
C ILE A 246 24.92 6.38 -16.26
N SER A 247 25.61 7.51 -16.30
CA SER A 247 24.98 8.82 -16.17
C SER A 247 24.31 9.16 -17.51
N ASN A 248 22.98 9.13 -17.55
CA ASN A 248 22.22 9.61 -18.70
C ASN A 248 21.64 11.00 -18.38
N GLU A 249 21.48 11.85 -19.40
CA GLU A 249 20.84 13.15 -19.23
C GLU A 249 19.31 12.99 -19.20
N HIS A 250 18.68 13.42 -18.12
CA HIS A 250 17.22 13.51 -17.97
C HIS A 250 16.78 14.95 -18.26
N GLY A 251 15.96 15.19 -19.30
CA GLY A 251 15.63 16.56 -19.75
C GLY A 251 15.00 17.48 -18.69
N GLU A 252 14.46 16.91 -17.61
CA GLU A 252 13.95 17.66 -16.45
C GLU A 252 14.94 17.83 -15.26
N ILE A 253 15.97 16.99 -15.10
CA ILE A 253 16.85 17.01 -13.89
C ILE A 253 18.35 16.76 -14.14
N GLY A 254 18.79 16.75 -15.40
CA GLY A 254 20.21 16.60 -15.77
C GLY A 254 20.75 15.18 -15.54
N PRO A 255 22.04 15.02 -15.18
CA PRO A 255 22.70 13.72 -15.15
C PRO A 255 22.17 12.81 -14.01
N VAL A 256 21.56 11.67 -14.37
CA VAL A 256 20.99 10.69 -13.44
C VAL A 256 21.63 9.31 -13.56
N LEU A 257 21.80 8.63 -12.42
CA LEU A 257 22.04 7.18 -12.40
C LEU A 257 20.81 6.44 -12.96
N SER A 258 21.00 5.69 -14.04
CA SER A 258 19.91 5.01 -14.76
C SER A 258 20.44 3.86 -15.62
N PHE A 259 19.58 2.90 -15.95
CA PHE A 259 19.99 1.70 -16.67
C PHE A 259 20.42 2.00 -18.12
N ARG A 260 21.43 1.29 -18.61
CA ARG A 260 21.89 1.36 -20.01
C ARG A 260 20.73 1.05 -20.97
N GLY A 261 20.19 2.08 -21.63
CA GLY A 261 19.09 1.97 -22.60
C GLY A 261 17.79 2.66 -22.19
N GLN A 262 17.68 3.12 -20.94
CA GLN A 262 16.57 3.96 -20.48
C GLN A 262 16.56 5.31 -21.23
N LYS A 263 15.38 5.82 -21.56
CA LYS A 263 15.17 7.11 -22.25
C LYS A 263 14.32 8.05 -21.41
N PHE A 264 14.51 9.35 -21.61
CA PHE A 264 13.76 10.42 -20.94
C PHE A 264 13.34 11.49 -21.96
N THR A 265 12.28 12.24 -21.65
CA THR A 265 11.76 13.36 -22.45
C THR A 265 12.77 14.51 -22.54
N GLY A 266 12.77 15.26 -23.66
CA GLY A 266 13.76 16.29 -23.95
C GLY A 266 13.32 17.73 -23.61
N PRO A 267 14.22 18.72 -23.74
CA PRO A 267 13.87 20.13 -23.57
C PRO A 267 12.98 20.72 -24.69
N ASP A 268 12.96 20.10 -25.86
CA ASP A 268 12.31 20.63 -27.08
C ASP A 268 10.77 20.45 -27.09
N ASP A 269 10.20 19.78 -26.09
CA ASP A 269 8.89 19.13 -26.18
C ASP A 269 7.67 19.93 -25.61
N LEU A 270 7.80 21.20 -25.16
CA LEU A 270 6.75 21.88 -24.36
C LEU A 270 6.42 23.35 -24.72
N GLY A 271 5.14 23.65 -25.02
CA GLY A 271 4.57 25.02 -25.28
C GLY A 271 3.74 25.65 -24.13
N ASN A 272 3.24 26.90 -24.31
CA ASN A 272 2.74 27.77 -23.21
C ASN A 272 1.66 28.82 -23.64
N HIS A 273 0.63 29.08 -22.79
CA HIS A 273 -0.32 30.24 -22.81
C HIS A 273 -1.14 30.32 -21.48
N SER A 274 -1.89 31.43 -21.20
CA SER A 274 -2.45 31.76 -19.86
C SER A 274 -3.79 32.57 -19.82
N SER A 275 -4.45 32.67 -18.64
CA SER A 275 -5.66 33.49 -18.33
C SER A 275 -5.86 33.73 -16.80
N SER A 276 -6.91 34.42 -16.32
CA SER A 276 -6.97 35.03 -14.96
C SER A 276 -8.33 35.12 -14.23
N ASP A 277 -8.35 34.72 -12.93
CA ASP A 277 -9.11 35.19 -11.72
C ASP A 277 -10.67 35.37 -11.77
N ALA A 278 -11.50 35.31 -10.71
CA ALA A 278 -11.44 35.09 -9.22
C ALA A 278 -12.81 34.46 -8.74
N ASP A 279 -13.27 34.26 -7.48
CA ASP A 279 -12.82 34.47 -6.07
C ASP A 279 -13.65 33.57 -5.10
N HIS A 280 -13.57 33.71 -3.75
CA HIS A 280 -14.20 32.80 -2.74
C HIS A 280 -14.99 33.43 -1.56
N THR A 281 -15.82 32.60 -0.88
CA THR A 281 -16.36 32.79 0.50
C THR A 281 -16.41 31.47 1.31
N SER A 282 -16.65 31.53 2.63
CA SER A 282 -16.36 30.47 3.65
C SER A 282 -17.49 29.48 4.03
N VAL A 283 -17.11 28.37 4.68
CA VAL A 283 -17.94 27.19 5.07
C VAL A 283 -18.33 27.22 6.58
N PRO A 284 -19.48 26.63 7.01
CA PRO A 284 -19.96 26.64 8.40
C PRO A 284 -19.77 25.32 9.19
N ASP A 285 -20.23 25.31 10.44
CA ASP A 285 -20.20 24.21 11.42
C ASP A 285 -21.31 23.15 11.17
N VAL A 286 -21.01 21.86 11.38
CA VAL A 286 -21.82 20.70 10.93
C VAL A 286 -22.24 19.76 12.09
N ALA A 287 -21.71 19.93 13.29
CA ALA A 287 -21.88 18.97 14.40
C ALA A 287 -23.24 19.10 15.15
N ALA A 288 -24.37 18.82 14.50
CA ALA A 288 -25.71 19.04 15.08
C ALA A 288 -26.83 18.01 14.80
N SER A 289 -26.67 17.06 13.86
CA SER A 289 -27.74 16.09 13.53
C SER A 289 -27.20 14.76 12.98
N GLU A 290 -27.83 13.64 13.35
CA GLU A 290 -27.61 12.36 12.66
C GLU A 290 -27.97 12.51 11.17
N PRO A 291 -27.04 12.22 10.24
CA PRO A 291 -27.32 12.31 8.81
C PRO A 291 -28.29 11.22 8.39
N ALA A 292 -29.17 11.51 7.42
CA ALA A 292 -30.11 10.53 6.89
C ALA A 292 -29.38 9.28 6.36
N ALA A 293 -29.93 8.09 6.62
CA ALA A 293 -29.37 6.83 6.17
C ALA A 293 -29.13 6.85 4.63
N PRO A 294 -27.96 6.38 4.16
CA PRO A 294 -27.59 6.48 2.76
C PRO A 294 -28.51 5.63 1.88
N LYS A 295 -28.78 6.13 0.67
CA LYS A 295 -29.67 5.46 -0.31
C LYS A 295 -28.86 4.89 -1.46
N ALA A 296 -28.10 3.84 -1.16
CA ALA A 296 -27.43 3.04 -2.17
C ALA A 296 -28.28 1.83 -2.54
N SER A 297 -28.46 1.56 -3.83
CA SER A 297 -29.20 0.39 -4.30
C SER A 297 -28.76 -0.01 -5.71
N VAL A 298 -28.52 -1.30 -5.94
CA VAL A 298 -28.09 -1.83 -7.23
C VAL A 298 -29.11 -1.56 -8.34
N SER A 299 -28.62 -1.03 -9.46
CA SER A 299 -29.34 -0.78 -10.71
C SER A 299 -29.89 -2.07 -11.36
N ASP A 300 -30.99 -1.98 -12.11
CA ASP A 300 -31.66 -3.17 -12.64
C ASP A 300 -30.83 -3.93 -13.71
N GLU A 301 -29.94 -3.23 -14.42
CA GLU A 301 -28.98 -3.85 -15.35
C GLU A 301 -27.93 -4.68 -14.61
N LEU A 302 -27.35 -4.11 -13.54
CA LEU A 302 -26.37 -4.80 -12.69
C LEU A 302 -27.01 -5.92 -11.85
N ARG A 303 -28.29 -5.78 -11.46
CA ARG A 303 -29.09 -6.87 -10.85
C ARG A 303 -29.25 -8.03 -11.83
N ALA A 304 -29.50 -7.78 -13.12
CA ALA A 304 -29.55 -8.82 -14.14
C ALA A 304 -28.18 -9.49 -14.40
N GLN A 305 -27.08 -8.72 -14.36
CA GLN A 305 -25.71 -9.29 -14.41
C GLN A 305 -25.44 -10.17 -13.18
N LEU A 306 -25.82 -9.73 -11.98
CA LEU A 306 -25.70 -10.48 -10.72
C LEU A 306 -26.42 -11.82 -10.77
N ASP A 307 -27.70 -11.82 -11.16
CA ASP A 307 -28.50 -13.05 -11.21
C ASP A 307 -27.95 -14.01 -12.28
N SER A 308 -27.54 -13.49 -13.44
CA SER A 308 -26.90 -14.32 -14.49
C SER A 308 -25.53 -14.89 -14.07
N THR A 309 -24.76 -14.19 -13.24
CA THR A 309 -23.49 -14.71 -12.70
C THR A 309 -23.75 -15.70 -11.58
N ARG A 310 -24.76 -15.49 -10.72
CA ARG A 310 -25.16 -16.44 -9.66
C ARG A 310 -25.64 -17.76 -10.25
N ASP A 311 -26.48 -17.72 -11.29
CA ASP A 311 -26.96 -18.92 -12.01
C ASP A 311 -25.83 -19.68 -12.74
N ALA A 312 -24.70 -19.02 -13.02
CA ALA A 312 -23.51 -19.62 -13.65
C ALA A 312 -22.47 -20.16 -12.65
N LEU A 313 -22.63 -19.88 -11.34
CA LEU A 313 -21.73 -20.39 -10.30
C LEU A 313 -22.22 -21.74 -9.75
N PRO A 314 -21.32 -22.66 -9.38
CA PRO A 314 -21.71 -23.94 -8.80
C PRO A 314 -22.36 -23.73 -7.42
N THR A 315 -23.48 -24.41 -7.15
CA THR A 315 -24.27 -24.19 -5.91
C THR A 315 -23.94 -25.16 -4.78
N THR A 316 -23.41 -26.35 -5.06
CA THR A 316 -23.09 -27.36 -4.04
C THR A 316 -21.58 -27.56 -3.88
N ARG A 317 -21.15 -28.03 -2.69
CA ARG A 317 -19.76 -28.42 -2.46
C ARG A 317 -19.30 -29.48 -3.46
N SER A 318 -20.20 -30.40 -3.85
CA SER A 318 -19.95 -31.42 -4.88
C SER A 318 -19.54 -30.76 -6.20
N ASP A 319 -20.33 -29.82 -6.72
CA ASP A 319 -20.11 -29.18 -8.02
C ASP A 319 -18.78 -28.40 -8.04
N TRP A 320 -18.45 -27.69 -6.95
CA TRP A 320 -17.13 -27.06 -6.76
C TRP A 320 -15.97 -28.06 -6.64
N THR A 321 -16.23 -29.37 -6.43
CA THR A 321 -15.22 -30.42 -6.22
C THR A 321 -15.14 -31.49 -7.30
N GLU A 322 -16.13 -31.64 -8.16
CA GLU A 322 -16.27 -32.83 -9.02
C GLU A 322 -15.09 -32.99 -9.99
N ASP A 323 -14.74 -31.94 -10.74
CA ASP A 323 -13.57 -31.96 -11.63
C ASP A 323 -12.22 -31.97 -10.91
N ARG A 324 -12.18 -31.79 -9.58
CA ARG A 324 -10.91 -31.78 -8.82
C ARG A 324 -10.31 -33.16 -8.67
N MET A 325 -11.04 -34.26 -8.80
CA MET A 325 -10.57 -35.57 -8.33
C MET A 325 -10.73 -36.67 -9.38
N TYR A 326 -9.62 -37.27 -9.81
CA TYR A 326 -9.62 -38.51 -10.59
C TYR A 326 -9.07 -39.68 -9.76
N TRP A 327 -9.53 -40.90 -10.03
CA TRP A 327 -8.98 -42.11 -9.42
C TRP A 327 -7.72 -42.54 -10.18
N ASP A 328 -6.56 -42.43 -9.52
CA ASP A 328 -5.29 -42.90 -10.05
C ASP A 328 -5.13 -44.39 -9.72
N ALA A 329 -5.29 -45.23 -10.74
CA ALA A 329 -5.29 -46.68 -10.58
C ALA A 329 -3.90 -47.26 -10.27
N ASP A 330 -2.82 -46.56 -10.65
CA ASP A 330 -1.44 -47.00 -10.42
C ASP A 330 -0.96 -46.54 -9.02
N ALA A 331 -1.35 -45.34 -8.59
CA ALA A 331 -1.09 -44.84 -7.23
C ALA A 331 -2.08 -45.40 -6.17
N GLY A 332 -3.19 -46.01 -6.59
CA GLY A 332 -4.20 -46.59 -5.71
C GLY A 332 -4.94 -45.56 -4.85
N LYS A 333 -5.00 -44.29 -5.29
CA LYS A 333 -5.65 -43.19 -4.57
C LYS A 333 -6.35 -42.21 -5.50
N TRP A 334 -7.24 -41.40 -4.95
CA TRP A 334 -7.71 -40.20 -5.64
C TRP A 334 -6.59 -39.16 -5.72
N VAL A 335 -6.43 -38.51 -6.88
CA VAL A 335 -5.42 -37.50 -7.17
C VAL A 335 -6.09 -36.23 -7.70
N MET A 336 -5.53 -35.08 -7.32
CA MET A 336 -6.15 -33.78 -7.57
C MET A 336 -5.77 -33.16 -8.93
N THR A 337 -6.76 -32.91 -9.78
CA THR A 337 -6.68 -32.28 -11.13
C THR A 337 -6.46 -30.76 -11.04
N TYR A 338 -5.28 -30.36 -10.60
CA TYR A 338 -4.77 -28.99 -10.78
C TYR A 338 -4.22 -28.81 -12.21
N ARG A 339 -4.15 -27.58 -12.74
CA ARG A 339 -3.65 -27.28 -14.11
C ARG A 339 -2.21 -27.75 -14.37
N GLY A 340 -1.49 -28.06 -13.30
CA GLY A 340 -0.12 -28.54 -13.27
C GLY A 340 0.57 -28.06 -12.00
N THR A 341 1.88 -28.29 -11.92
CA THR A 341 2.78 -27.51 -11.07
C THR A 341 3.49 -26.47 -11.94
N ASN A 342 3.59 -25.24 -11.46
CA ASN A 342 4.41 -24.21 -12.10
C ASN A 342 5.92 -24.54 -12.03
N LEU A 343 6.77 -23.66 -12.58
CA LEU A 343 8.23 -23.82 -12.55
C LEU A 343 8.84 -23.89 -11.12
N GLY A 344 8.12 -23.43 -10.09
CA GLY A 344 8.48 -23.54 -8.68
C GLY A 344 7.92 -24.78 -7.95
N GLY A 345 7.19 -25.66 -8.64
CA GLY A 345 6.56 -26.86 -8.05
C GLY A 345 5.19 -26.62 -7.41
N HIS A 346 4.64 -25.40 -7.47
CA HIS A 346 3.37 -25.04 -6.84
C HIS A 346 2.18 -25.32 -7.75
N LYS A 347 1.10 -25.85 -7.18
CA LYS A 347 -0.17 -26.13 -7.89
C LYS A 347 -0.83 -24.84 -8.40
N LEU A 348 -1.30 -24.87 -9.65
CA LEU A 348 -2.04 -23.77 -10.30
C LEU A 348 -3.56 -24.06 -10.41
N PRO A 349 -4.44 -23.04 -10.31
CA PRO A 349 -5.88 -23.23 -10.33
C PRO A 349 -6.42 -23.99 -11.54
N PRO A 350 -7.44 -24.86 -11.37
CA PRO A 350 -8.22 -25.43 -12.46
C PRO A 350 -8.86 -24.34 -13.33
N GLU A 351 -9.04 -24.62 -14.62
CA GLU A 351 -9.55 -23.65 -15.61
C GLU A 351 -10.93 -23.10 -15.23
N LYS A 352 -11.78 -23.96 -14.65
CA LYS A 352 -13.11 -23.58 -14.17
C LYS A 352 -13.06 -22.52 -13.07
N TYR A 353 -12.09 -22.56 -12.15
CA TYR A 353 -12.00 -21.54 -11.11
C TYR A 353 -11.55 -20.20 -11.66
N GLU A 354 -10.65 -20.17 -12.63
CA GLU A 354 -10.24 -18.93 -13.29
C GLU A 354 -11.45 -18.30 -13.98
N ALA A 355 -12.28 -19.09 -14.67
CA ALA A 355 -13.52 -18.63 -15.29
C ALA A 355 -14.58 -18.18 -14.27
N HIS A 356 -14.72 -18.87 -13.13
CA HIS A 356 -15.60 -18.42 -12.04
C HIS A 356 -15.09 -17.13 -11.40
N LEU A 357 -13.78 -16.99 -11.21
CA LEU A 357 -13.15 -15.77 -10.69
C LEU A 357 -13.27 -14.60 -11.68
N ASP A 358 -13.16 -14.85 -12.99
CA ASP A 358 -13.41 -13.83 -14.02
C ASP A 358 -14.83 -13.27 -13.90
N ALA A 359 -15.84 -14.13 -13.80
CA ALA A 359 -17.24 -13.71 -13.65
C ALA A 359 -17.50 -12.98 -12.32
N VAL A 360 -16.89 -13.44 -11.23
CA VAL A 360 -16.98 -12.81 -9.89
C VAL A 360 -16.33 -11.42 -9.89
N LEU A 361 -15.10 -11.28 -10.43
CA LEU A 361 -14.41 -10.00 -10.49
C LEU A 361 -15.08 -9.02 -11.46
N ASP A 362 -15.72 -9.50 -12.53
CA ASP A 362 -16.37 -8.63 -13.51
C ASP A 362 -17.61 -7.94 -12.94
N VAL A 363 -18.53 -8.70 -12.34
CA VAL A 363 -19.66 -8.10 -11.61
C VAL A 363 -19.20 -7.37 -10.35
N GLY A 364 -18.09 -7.79 -9.72
CA GLY A 364 -17.47 -7.10 -8.59
C GLY A 364 -16.98 -5.69 -8.93
N ARG A 365 -16.28 -5.52 -10.06
CA ARG A 365 -15.86 -4.20 -10.55
C ARG A 365 -17.07 -3.31 -10.87
N SER A 366 -18.11 -3.88 -11.48
CA SER A 366 -19.37 -3.17 -11.75
C SER A 366 -20.07 -2.73 -10.45
N LEU A 367 -20.16 -3.60 -9.46
CA LEU A 367 -20.71 -3.31 -8.12
C LEU A 367 -19.93 -2.21 -7.42
N TYR A 368 -18.60 -2.33 -7.38
CA TYR A 368 -17.74 -1.36 -6.72
C TYR A 368 -17.80 0.00 -7.44
N GLY A 369 -17.75 0.03 -8.77
CA GLY A 369 -17.85 1.25 -9.56
C GLY A 369 -19.21 1.95 -9.49
N GLU A 370 -20.30 1.27 -9.11
CA GLU A 370 -21.59 1.89 -8.81
C GLU A 370 -21.70 2.32 -7.32
N LEU A 371 -21.12 1.55 -6.40
CA LEU A 371 -21.03 1.90 -4.99
C LEU A 371 -20.19 3.16 -4.73
N SER A 372 -19.00 3.25 -5.33
CA SER A 372 -18.11 4.42 -5.16
C SER A 372 -18.77 5.69 -5.70
N ARG A 373 -19.40 5.65 -6.89
CA ARG A 373 -20.19 6.79 -7.40
C ARG A 373 -21.29 7.22 -6.41
N ALA A 374 -22.01 6.28 -5.80
CA ALA A 374 -23.03 6.59 -4.81
C ALA A 374 -22.47 7.19 -3.51
N MET A 375 -21.23 6.83 -3.13
CA MET A 375 -20.49 7.46 -2.02
C MET A 375 -20.01 8.87 -2.39
N ASP A 376 -19.47 9.04 -3.59
CA ASP A 376 -18.87 10.30 -4.05
C ASP A 376 -19.94 11.38 -4.32
N ASP A 377 -21.16 10.99 -4.71
CA ASP A 377 -22.35 11.85 -4.80
C ASP A 377 -22.94 12.26 -3.41
N ASP A 378 -22.47 11.69 -2.29
CA ASP A 378 -23.07 11.94 -0.97
C ASP A 378 -22.59 13.24 -0.31
N GLU A 379 -23.47 14.24 -0.23
CA GLU A 379 -23.19 15.54 0.40
C GLU A 379 -22.62 15.41 1.83
N THR A 380 -23.03 14.40 2.61
CA THR A 380 -22.51 14.20 3.98
C THR A 380 -21.08 13.67 3.96
N LEU A 381 -20.78 12.66 3.14
CA LEU A 381 -19.43 12.13 2.99
C LEU A 381 -18.48 13.18 2.38
N GLN A 382 -18.94 13.97 1.41
CA GLN A 382 -18.20 15.13 0.89
C GLN A 382 -17.87 16.13 2.01
N GLN A 383 -18.85 16.48 2.86
CA GLN A 383 -18.63 17.38 4.00
C GLN A 383 -17.65 16.80 5.02
N LEU A 384 -17.71 15.49 5.31
CA LEU A 384 -16.78 14.82 6.22
C LEU A 384 -15.34 14.76 5.66
N ARG A 385 -15.19 14.46 4.35
CA ARG A 385 -13.90 14.50 3.65
C ARG A 385 -13.32 15.93 3.64
N GLN A 386 -14.13 16.95 3.32
CA GLN A 386 -13.74 18.36 3.41
C GLN A 386 -13.35 18.79 4.84
N ALA A 387 -14.07 18.31 5.86
CA ALA A 387 -13.73 18.56 7.26
C ALA A 387 -12.39 17.92 7.65
N PHE A 388 -12.09 16.73 7.13
CA PHE A 388 -10.80 16.06 7.32
C PHE A 388 -9.65 16.83 6.65
N ASP A 389 -9.83 17.28 5.40
CA ASP A 389 -8.82 18.09 4.69
C ASP A 389 -8.58 19.46 5.33
N ALA A 390 -9.58 20.01 6.02
CA ALA A 390 -9.48 21.23 6.80
C ALA A 390 -8.72 21.07 8.13
N LEU A 391 -8.45 19.83 8.60
CA LEU A 391 -7.68 19.60 9.83
C LEU A 391 -6.20 20.01 9.63
N GLY A 392 -5.79 21.00 10.43
CA GLY A 392 -4.45 21.54 10.44
C GLY A 392 -3.45 20.62 11.15
N PRO A 393 -2.14 20.90 11.05
CA PRO A 393 -1.11 20.16 11.78
C PRO A 393 -1.18 20.36 13.31
N ASP A 394 -1.95 21.35 13.77
CA ASP A 394 -2.18 21.65 15.19
C ASP A 394 -3.48 21.00 15.73
N SER A 395 -4.24 20.29 14.90
CA SER A 395 -5.42 19.51 15.31
C SER A 395 -5.02 18.35 16.23
N SER A 396 -5.86 18.04 17.22
CA SER A 396 -5.61 16.93 18.14
C SER A 396 -5.75 15.57 17.47
N VAL A 397 -5.08 14.56 18.06
CA VAL A 397 -5.19 13.16 17.63
C VAL A 397 -6.64 12.65 17.75
N ASP A 398 -7.40 13.19 18.71
CA ASP A 398 -8.79 12.77 18.95
C ASP A 398 -9.77 13.39 17.94
N GLU A 399 -9.54 14.63 17.49
CA GLU A 399 -10.27 15.22 16.35
C GLU A 399 -9.97 14.48 15.04
N LEU A 400 -8.69 14.20 14.77
CA LEU A 400 -8.25 13.40 13.61
C LEU A 400 -8.86 11.98 13.62
N ARG A 401 -8.94 11.33 14.80
CA ARG A 401 -9.63 10.04 14.98
C ARG A 401 -11.13 10.18 14.70
N SER A 402 -11.78 11.17 15.30
CA SER A 402 -13.24 11.31 15.24
C SER A 402 -13.75 11.56 13.82
N VAL A 403 -13.05 12.40 13.02
CA VAL A 403 -13.46 12.64 11.63
C VAL A 403 -13.20 11.42 10.74
N ARG A 404 -12.10 10.69 10.93
CA ARG A 404 -11.86 9.42 10.20
C ARG A 404 -12.92 8.37 10.52
N GLN A 405 -13.24 8.19 11.79
CA GLN A 405 -14.29 7.26 12.21
C GLN A 405 -15.64 7.66 11.60
N ALA A 406 -15.97 8.96 11.56
CA ALA A 406 -17.20 9.43 10.90
C ALA A 406 -17.22 9.15 9.38
N ILE A 407 -16.09 9.32 8.67
CA ILE A 407 -15.93 8.93 7.26
C ILE A 407 -16.16 7.42 7.10
N ALA A 408 -15.41 6.60 7.85
CA ALA A 408 -15.47 5.15 7.78
C ALA A 408 -16.88 4.61 8.11
N THR A 409 -17.53 5.12 9.15
CA THR A 409 -18.92 4.76 9.50
C THR A 409 -19.91 5.18 8.40
N ARG A 410 -19.70 6.33 7.72
CA ARG A 410 -20.55 6.75 6.59
C ARG A 410 -20.37 5.82 5.39
N GLU A 411 -19.14 5.50 5.03
CA GLU A 411 -18.80 4.59 3.93
C GLU A 411 -19.30 3.16 4.22
N SER A 412 -19.10 2.66 5.45
CA SER A 412 -19.64 1.36 5.90
C SER A 412 -21.17 1.31 5.83
N ALA A 413 -21.86 2.41 6.18
CA ALA A 413 -23.32 2.51 6.01
C ALA A 413 -23.76 2.47 4.53
N PHE A 414 -22.96 3.02 3.61
CA PHE A 414 -23.17 2.87 2.16
C PHE A 414 -23.05 1.40 1.71
N VAL A 415 -21.99 0.70 2.15
CA VAL A 415 -21.82 -0.75 1.88
C VAL A 415 -23.03 -1.54 2.39
N HIS A 416 -23.41 -1.35 3.67
CA HIS A 416 -24.55 -2.05 4.26
C HIS A 416 -25.86 -1.78 3.49
N ALA A 417 -26.17 -0.53 3.14
CA ALA A 417 -27.36 -0.20 2.36
C ALA A 417 -27.35 -0.87 0.97
N TYR A 418 -26.19 -0.81 0.29
CA TYR A 418 -26.02 -1.34 -1.06
C TYR A 418 -26.14 -2.86 -1.11
N VAL A 419 -25.44 -3.59 -0.24
CA VAL A 419 -25.53 -5.06 -0.16
C VAL A 419 -26.93 -5.50 0.31
N SER A 420 -27.57 -4.74 1.21
CA SER A 420 -28.97 -4.98 1.61
C SER A 420 -29.99 -4.77 0.49
N SER A 421 -29.61 -4.11 -0.61
CA SER A 421 -30.44 -4.00 -1.84
C SER A 421 -30.31 -5.21 -2.78
N ILE A 422 -29.39 -6.13 -2.46
CA ILE A 422 -29.13 -7.39 -3.17
C ILE A 422 -29.72 -8.57 -2.40
N ARG A 423 -29.49 -8.64 -1.09
CA ARG A 423 -29.88 -9.77 -0.22
C ARG A 423 -30.12 -9.34 1.23
N GLU A 424 -30.75 -10.21 2.01
CA GLU A 424 -30.91 -10.01 3.46
C GLU A 424 -29.57 -10.20 4.19
N MET A 425 -29.25 -9.28 5.11
CA MET A 425 -27.97 -9.20 5.82
C MET A 425 -28.18 -9.28 7.33
N GLY A 426 -27.22 -9.88 8.04
CA GLY A 426 -27.30 -10.11 9.48
C GLY A 426 -28.16 -11.31 9.89
N GLY A 427 -28.12 -11.63 11.18
CA GLY A 427 -28.81 -12.77 11.76
C GLY A 427 -28.21 -13.15 13.11
N ASN A 428 -28.84 -14.10 13.79
CA ASN A 428 -28.39 -14.60 15.09
C ASN A 428 -28.31 -16.14 15.06
N PRO A 429 -27.24 -16.72 14.45
CA PRO A 429 -26.99 -18.15 14.54
C PRO A 429 -26.62 -18.54 15.98
N PRO A 430 -26.87 -19.80 16.40
CA PRO A 430 -26.62 -20.21 17.78
C PRO A 430 -25.14 -20.06 18.17
N ALA A 431 -24.91 -19.53 19.37
CA ALA A 431 -23.61 -19.42 20.01
C ALA A 431 -23.74 -19.70 21.52
N GLU A 432 -22.70 -20.24 22.13
CA GLU A 432 -22.67 -20.63 23.55
C GLU A 432 -21.27 -20.42 24.15
N LEU A 433 -21.18 -20.26 25.47
CA LEU A 433 -19.89 -20.15 26.15
C LEU A 433 -19.16 -21.50 26.15
N GLY A 434 -17.92 -21.51 25.64
CA GLY A 434 -17.06 -22.69 25.64
C GLY A 434 -16.36 -22.91 26.99
N ASP A 435 -16.37 -24.13 27.52
CA ASP A 435 -15.56 -24.48 28.68
C ASP A 435 -14.07 -24.54 28.30
N VAL A 436 -13.29 -23.59 28.82
CA VAL A 436 -11.85 -23.44 28.57
C VAL A 436 -11.04 -24.68 29.01
N GLY A 437 -11.49 -25.36 30.06
CA GLY A 437 -10.88 -26.58 30.59
C GLY A 437 -11.14 -27.80 29.71
N GLU A 438 -12.35 -27.94 29.17
CA GLU A 438 -12.67 -29.01 28.20
C GLU A 438 -12.02 -28.76 26.83
N LEU A 439 -12.00 -27.51 26.36
CA LEU A 439 -11.46 -27.14 25.05
C LEU A 439 -9.93 -27.22 24.95
N GLY A 440 -9.23 -27.12 26.10
CA GLY A 440 -7.80 -27.35 26.23
C GLY A 440 -6.90 -26.36 25.48
N ILE A 441 -7.40 -25.15 25.16
CA ILE A 441 -6.67 -24.21 24.29
C ILE A 441 -5.76 -23.29 25.11
N SER A 442 -4.45 -23.44 24.93
CA SER A 442 -3.45 -22.57 25.54
C SER A 442 -3.70 -21.10 25.21
N GLY A 443 -3.65 -20.23 26.21
CA GLY A 443 -3.88 -18.79 26.05
C GLY A 443 -5.35 -18.35 26.00
N THR A 444 -6.31 -19.25 26.19
CA THR A 444 -7.74 -18.88 26.34
C THR A 444 -8.16 -18.73 27.79
N HIS A 445 -9.24 -17.97 28.00
CA HIS A 445 -9.91 -17.71 29.26
C HIS A 445 -11.42 -17.50 29.00
N GLY A 446 -12.21 -17.17 30.02
CA GLY A 446 -13.63 -16.84 29.83
C GLY A 446 -13.84 -15.71 28.81
N ALA A 447 -14.95 -15.74 28.08
CA ALA A 447 -15.29 -14.72 27.10
C ALA A 447 -15.46 -13.32 27.72
N PRO A 448 -15.32 -12.23 26.93
CA PRO A 448 -15.72 -10.88 27.34
C PRO A 448 -17.16 -10.84 27.88
N LEU A 449 -17.49 -9.90 28.76
CA LEU A 449 -18.84 -9.79 29.34
C LEU A 449 -19.90 -9.37 28.29
N ASP A 450 -19.45 -8.76 27.21
CA ASP A 450 -20.17 -8.20 26.07
C ASP A 450 -20.12 -9.10 24.82
N TRP A 451 -19.68 -10.36 24.96
CA TRP A 451 -19.46 -11.29 23.84
C TRP A 451 -20.68 -11.46 22.92
N GLU A 452 -21.90 -11.46 23.46
CA GLU A 452 -23.14 -11.54 22.69
C GLU A 452 -23.31 -10.34 21.76
N ALA A 453 -23.02 -9.13 22.24
CA ALA A 453 -23.12 -7.90 21.46
C ALA A 453 -22.01 -7.80 20.41
N GLN A 454 -20.78 -8.21 20.75
CA GLN A 454 -19.69 -8.28 19.78
C GLN A 454 -20.02 -9.21 18.61
N LEU A 455 -20.62 -10.38 18.88
CA LEU A 455 -21.07 -11.29 17.85
C LEU A 455 -22.29 -10.76 17.07
N GLU A 456 -23.30 -10.21 17.75
CA GLU A 456 -24.50 -9.67 17.10
C GLU A 456 -24.13 -8.57 16.09
N GLU A 457 -23.18 -7.69 16.44
CA GLU A 457 -22.64 -6.69 15.50
C GLU A 457 -21.84 -7.36 14.38
N SER A 458 -20.88 -8.24 14.71
CA SER A 458 -20.04 -8.93 13.72
C SER A 458 -20.86 -9.71 12.69
N PHE A 459 -22.00 -10.29 13.07
CA PHE A 459 -22.89 -11.01 12.15
C PHE A 459 -23.57 -10.10 11.11
N ARG A 460 -23.77 -8.79 11.38
CA ARG A 460 -24.44 -7.84 10.46
C ARG A 460 -23.68 -7.61 9.15
N HIS A 461 -22.39 -7.91 9.12
CA HIS A 461 -21.53 -7.79 7.93
C HIS A 461 -21.67 -8.98 6.96
N PHE A 462 -22.40 -10.03 7.36
CA PHE A 462 -22.57 -11.27 6.58
C PHE A 462 -24.02 -11.47 6.10
N PRO A 463 -24.23 -12.21 5.00
CA PRO A 463 -25.57 -12.59 4.55
C PRO A 463 -26.38 -13.45 5.52
N ALA A 464 -27.69 -13.22 5.58
CA ALA A 464 -28.60 -13.95 6.48
C ALA A 464 -28.72 -15.45 6.14
N ASP A 465 -28.59 -15.81 4.87
CA ASP A 465 -28.57 -17.18 4.37
C ASP A 465 -27.23 -17.89 4.69
N TRP A 466 -26.09 -17.20 4.59
CA TRP A 466 -24.78 -17.70 5.06
C TRP A 466 -24.85 -18.10 6.55
N LEU A 467 -25.40 -17.23 7.38
CA LEU A 467 -25.60 -17.48 8.81
C LEU A 467 -26.62 -18.62 9.04
N SER A 468 -27.61 -18.75 8.15
CA SER A 468 -28.61 -19.84 8.20
C SER A 468 -28.01 -21.23 7.93
N VAL A 469 -26.93 -21.35 7.15
CA VAL A 469 -26.18 -22.63 6.96
C VAL A 469 -25.53 -23.12 8.28
N MET A 470 -25.40 -22.25 9.27
CA MET A 470 -24.86 -22.53 10.60
C MET A 470 -25.94 -22.89 11.63
N GLN A 471 -27.22 -22.90 11.26
CA GLN A 471 -28.31 -23.36 12.14
C GLN A 471 -28.07 -24.79 12.61
N GLY A 472 -28.19 -25.02 13.92
CA GLY A 472 -27.88 -26.31 14.56
C GLY A 472 -26.39 -26.59 14.79
N LYS A 473 -25.48 -25.63 14.51
CA LYS A 473 -24.04 -25.71 14.82
C LYS A 473 -23.65 -24.55 15.75
N PRO A 474 -23.75 -24.72 17.08
CA PRO A 474 -23.46 -23.64 18.01
C PRO A 474 -21.99 -23.24 17.95
N LEU A 475 -21.72 -21.94 17.81
CA LEU A 475 -20.37 -21.38 17.92
C LEU A 475 -19.94 -21.36 19.39
N ARG A 476 -18.86 -22.04 19.74
CA ARG A 476 -18.33 -22.05 21.12
C ARG A 476 -17.40 -20.86 21.34
N VAL A 477 -17.80 -19.96 22.24
CA VAL A 477 -17.16 -18.66 22.45
C VAL A 477 -16.30 -18.66 23.70
N VAL A 478 -15.04 -18.25 23.57
CA VAL A 478 -14.08 -18.04 24.65
C VAL A 478 -13.43 -16.66 24.51
N GLY A 479 -12.60 -16.26 25.47
CA GLY A 479 -11.77 -15.07 25.36
C GLY A 479 -10.29 -15.44 25.18
N SER A 480 -9.53 -14.56 24.53
CA SER A 480 -8.06 -14.58 24.54
C SER A 480 -7.51 -13.18 24.26
N GLN A 481 -6.25 -12.91 24.59
CA GLN A 481 -5.60 -11.63 24.28
C GLN A 481 -5.65 -11.32 22.77
N ARG A 482 -5.53 -12.34 21.92
CA ARG A 482 -5.74 -12.25 20.47
C ARG A 482 -6.90 -13.14 20.09
N ALA A 483 -7.81 -12.62 19.28
CA ALA A 483 -8.85 -13.44 18.68
C ALA A 483 -8.25 -14.52 17.76
N PHE A 484 -9.02 -15.60 17.57
CA PHE A 484 -8.78 -16.64 16.56
C PHE A 484 -10.05 -17.47 16.37
N TYR A 485 -10.25 -18.05 15.18
CA TYR A 485 -11.20 -19.13 14.92
C TYR A 485 -10.51 -20.49 14.82
N ARG A 486 -11.14 -21.56 15.33
CA ARG A 486 -10.65 -22.95 15.26
C ARG A 486 -11.67 -23.87 14.59
N THR A 487 -11.37 -24.21 13.33
CA THR A 487 -12.17 -25.05 12.42
C THR A 487 -12.49 -26.45 12.95
N SER A 488 -11.62 -27.05 13.77
CA SER A 488 -11.79 -28.44 14.25
C SER A 488 -12.97 -28.64 15.21
N ASP A 489 -13.43 -27.56 15.83
CA ASP A 489 -14.29 -27.57 17.01
C ASP A 489 -15.41 -26.53 16.96
N ASP A 490 -15.44 -25.71 15.91
CA ASP A 490 -16.28 -24.52 15.77
C ASP A 490 -16.18 -23.59 17.00
N VAL A 491 -14.93 -23.25 17.36
CA VAL A 491 -14.59 -22.40 18.51
C VAL A 491 -14.06 -21.06 18.02
N MET A 492 -14.49 -19.97 18.66
CA MET A 492 -13.99 -18.62 18.44
C MET A 492 -13.52 -18.01 19.76
N ALA A 493 -12.29 -17.51 19.77
CA ALA A 493 -11.82 -16.63 20.84
C ALA A 493 -12.07 -15.18 20.44
N LEU A 494 -12.75 -14.42 21.29
CA LEU A 494 -12.86 -12.97 21.16
C LEU A 494 -11.67 -12.27 21.83
N SER A 495 -11.24 -11.14 21.28
CA SER A 495 -10.07 -10.42 21.77
C SER A 495 -10.35 -9.64 23.06
N THR A 496 -9.41 -9.71 24.00
CA THR A 496 -9.33 -8.84 25.19
C THR A 496 -8.17 -7.84 25.14
N TRP A 497 -7.64 -7.55 23.94
CA TRP A 497 -6.65 -6.50 23.75
C TRP A 497 -7.29 -5.10 23.93
N ASP A 498 -6.49 -4.11 24.34
CA ASP A 498 -6.94 -2.73 24.37
C ASP A 498 -6.89 -2.12 22.96
N TYR A 499 -8.05 -1.65 22.49
CA TYR A 499 -8.24 -0.96 21.21
C TYR A 499 -8.57 0.52 21.40
N SER A 500 -8.18 1.14 22.52
CA SER A 500 -8.46 2.55 22.89
C SER A 500 -8.06 3.62 21.87
N THR A 501 -7.25 3.28 20.86
CA THR A 501 -6.84 4.19 19.77
C THR A 501 -7.62 4.02 18.46
N TYR A 502 -8.55 3.07 18.38
CA TYR A 502 -9.27 2.64 17.17
C TYR A 502 -9.99 3.78 16.43
N ASP A 503 -9.86 3.82 15.09
CA ASP A 503 -10.38 4.89 14.22
C ASP A 503 -11.22 4.40 13.03
N GLY A 504 -11.70 3.14 13.06
CA GLY A 504 -12.56 2.55 12.03
C GLY A 504 -14.06 2.59 12.36
N ALA A 505 -14.87 2.03 11.44
CA ALA A 505 -16.32 2.10 11.42
C ALA A 505 -17.05 1.19 12.42
N PHE A 506 -16.43 0.05 12.78
CA PHE A 506 -16.95 -0.90 13.77
C PHE A 506 -17.00 -0.24 15.16
N SER A 507 -17.85 -0.73 16.07
CA SER A 507 -17.95 -0.14 17.43
C SER A 507 -16.64 -0.25 18.23
N SER A 508 -15.78 -1.23 17.88
CA SER A 508 -14.42 -1.35 18.41
C SER A 508 -13.54 -2.24 17.53
N GLY A 509 -12.22 -2.13 17.70
CA GLY A 509 -11.27 -3.06 17.09
C GLY A 509 -11.41 -4.52 17.54
N ALA A 510 -12.07 -4.79 18.68
CA ALA A 510 -12.44 -6.15 19.06
C ALA A 510 -13.51 -6.73 18.13
N VAL A 511 -14.48 -5.92 17.69
CA VAL A 511 -15.50 -6.30 16.70
C VAL A 511 -14.91 -6.38 15.28
N GLU A 512 -14.01 -5.47 14.87
CA GLU A 512 -13.33 -5.58 13.56
C GLU A 512 -12.58 -6.92 13.42
N VAL A 513 -11.93 -7.39 14.49
CA VAL A 513 -11.25 -8.69 14.47
C VAL A 513 -12.24 -9.85 14.66
N ALA A 514 -13.32 -9.69 15.43
CA ALA A 514 -14.36 -10.71 15.52
C ALA A 514 -15.05 -10.98 14.16
N ALA A 515 -15.34 -9.94 13.37
CA ALA A 515 -15.84 -10.07 12.00
C ALA A 515 -14.84 -10.83 11.09
N HIS A 516 -13.54 -10.55 11.21
CA HIS A 516 -12.48 -11.25 10.49
C HIS A 516 -12.41 -12.75 10.83
N GLU A 517 -12.43 -13.10 12.12
CA GLU A 517 -12.45 -14.51 12.55
C GLU A 517 -13.75 -15.24 12.17
N LEU A 518 -14.89 -14.53 12.12
CA LEU A 518 -16.11 -15.09 11.52
C LEU A 518 -15.96 -15.33 10.01
N GLY A 519 -15.16 -14.54 9.30
CA GLY A 519 -14.81 -14.82 7.90
C GLY A 519 -14.12 -16.19 7.73
N HIS A 520 -13.23 -16.58 8.65
CA HIS A 520 -12.67 -17.94 8.69
C HIS A 520 -13.69 -19.04 9.02
N ARG A 521 -14.80 -18.69 9.68
CA ARG A 521 -15.96 -19.57 9.85
C ARG A 521 -16.77 -19.70 8.55
N MET A 522 -16.96 -18.60 7.80
CA MET A 522 -17.62 -18.64 6.49
C MET A 522 -16.89 -19.58 5.52
N GLU A 523 -15.55 -19.52 5.49
CA GLU A 523 -14.69 -20.41 4.70
C GLU A 523 -14.95 -21.92 4.90
N GLN A 524 -15.53 -22.36 6.03
CA GLN A 524 -15.83 -23.78 6.26
C GLN A 524 -17.21 -24.20 5.76
N TYR A 525 -18.14 -23.25 5.65
CA TYR A 525 -19.55 -23.51 5.40
C TYR A 525 -20.00 -23.07 4.00
N ILE A 526 -19.50 -21.92 3.52
CA ILE A 526 -19.85 -21.35 2.23
C ILE A 526 -19.07 -22.05 1.12
N HIS A 527 -19.78 -22.44 0.06
CA HIS A 527 -19.21 -23.20 -1.04
C HIS A 527 -18.56 -22.24 -2.05
N GLY A 528 -17.44 -22.63 -2.66
CA GLY A 528 -16.70 -21.78 -3.59
C GLY A 528 -15.77 -20.74 -2.97
N LEU A 529 -16.10 -20.18 -1.79
CA LEU A 529 -15.34 -19.10 -1.14
C LEU A 529 -13.81 -19.33 -1.14
N LYS A 530 -13.35 -20.40 -0.49
CA LYS A 530 -11.91 -20.78 -0.47
C LYS A 530 -11.32 -21.10 -1.85
N GLN A 531 -12.12 -21.51 -2.83
CA GLN A 531 -11.64 -21.80 -4.19
C GLN A 531 -11.40 -20.50 -4.97
N LEU A 532 -12.30 -19.54 -4.83
CA LEU A 532 -12.17 -18.21 -5.40
C LEU A 532 -11.01 -17.45 -4.73
N GLU A 533 -10.90 -17.49 -3.40
CA GLU A 533 -9.75 -16.93 -2.67
C GLU A 533 -8.42 -17.54 -3.11
N TYR A 534 -8.29 -18.87 -3.10
CA TYR A 534 -7.09 -19.56 -3.59
C TYR A 534 -6.74 -19.15 -5.03
N THR A 535 -7.74 -19.00 -5.90
CA THR A 535 -7.54 -18.61 -7.30
C THR A 535 -7.12 -17.15 -7.42
N PHE A 536 -7.72 -16.26 -6.63
CA PHE A 536 -7.40 -14.82 -6.60
C PHE A 536 -5.99 -14.58 -6.05
N VAL A 537 -5.64 -15.22 -4.92
CA VAL A 537 -4.26 -15.29 -4.42
C VAL A 537 -3.33 -15.83 -5.51
N ARG A 538 -3.65 -16.97 -6.13
CA ARG A 538 -2.76 -17.55 -7.16
C ARG A 538 -2.56 -16.60 -8.34
N ARG A 539 -3.64 -16.12 -8.96
CA ARG A 539 -3.62 -15.23 -10.12
C ARG A 539 -2.78 -13.98 -9.86
N ARG A 540 -3.01 -13.30 -8.74
CA ARG A 540 -2.37 -12.02 -8.45
C ARG A 540 -0.86 -12.12 -8.20
N HIS A 541 -0.41 -13.24 -7.62
CA HIS A 541 1.00 -13.50 -7.37
C HIS A 541 1.70 -14.26 -8.54
N MET A 542 1.06 -14.42 -9.71
CA MET A 542 1.68 -15.03 -10.91
C MET A 542 2.50 -14.00 -11.71
N MET A 543 3.79 -14.27 -11.82
CA MET A 543 4.77 -13.55 -12.62
C MET A 543 4.93 -14.25 -13.98
N GLY A 544 3.93 -14.09 -14.86
CA GLY A 544 3.80 -14.90 -16.09
C GLY A 544 3.42 -16.34 -15.75
N ASP A 545 4.09 -17.33 -16.32
CA ASP A 545 3.84 -18.77 -16.05
C ASP A 545 4.43 -19.26 -14.70
N MET A 546 5.03 -18.38 -13.90
CA MET A 546 5.67 -18.70 -12.63
C MET A 546 5.02 -17.94 -11.47
N LEU A 547 4.66 -18.66 -10.42
CA LEU A 547 4.37 -18.08 -9.10
C LEU A 547 5.58 -18.42 -8.19
N PRO A 548 6.17 -17.43 -7.49
CA PRO A 548 7.34 -17.63 -6.66
C PRO A 548 7.03 -18.56 -5.48
N SER A 549 8.05 -19.11 -4.82
CA SER A 549 7.81 -19.78 -3.53
C SER A 549 7.39 -18.77 -2.47
N PRO A 550 6.41 -19.10 -1.61
CA PRO A 550 6.00 -18.19 -0.55
C PRO A 550 7.17 -17.95 0.41
N GLN A 551 7.29 -16.71 0.87
CA GLN A 551 8.27 -16.25 1.82
C GLN A 551 7.68 -16.18 3.24
N ASN A 552 8.55 -16.28 4.24
CA ASN A 552 8.20 -15.95 5.63
C ASN A 552 7.91 -14.45 5.71
N MET A 553 6.76 -14.04 6.25
CA MET A 553 6.33 -12.64 6.28
C MET A 553 7.31 -11.72 7.02
N ALA A 554 8.01 -12.23 8.04
CA ALA A 554 9.07 -11.49 8.74
C ALA A 554 10.30 -11.15 7.87
N ASN A 555 10.45 -11.78 6.70
CA ASN A 555 11.47 -11.42 5.70
C ASN A 555 11.04 -10.21 4.86
N LEU A 556 9.72 -10.02 4.66
CA LEU A 556 9.14 -8.94 3.85
C LEU A 556 8.80 -7.71 4.69
N LEU A 557 8.49 -7.89 5.97
CA LEU A 557 8.14 -6.84 6.92
C LEU A 557 9.14 -6.83 8.11
N PRO A 558 10.20 -5.99 8.08
CA PRO A 558 11.25 -5.95 9.11
C PRO A 558 10.79 -5.55 10.53
N HIS A 559 9.52 -5.18 10.70
CA HIS A 559 8.89 -4.86 11.99
C HIS A 559 7.86 -5.90 12.45
N TYR A 560 7.73 -7.01 11.71
CA TYR A 560 6.74 -8.05 11.97
C TYR A 560 7.31 -9.15 12.88
N ASP A 561 7.30 -8.90 14.19
CA ASP A 561 7.81 -9.79 15.25
C ASP A 561 6.94 -11.06 15.49
N ARG A 562 6.29 -11.58 14.44
CA ARG A 562 5.62 -12.89 14.50
C ARG A 562 6.58 -14.00 14.08
N ALA A 563 6.43 -15.15 14.73
CA ALA A 563 7.32 -16.30 14.52
C ALA A 563 7.38 -16.76 13.05
N ALA A 564 8.53 -17.32 12.66
CA ALA A 564 8.90 -17.70 11.29
C ALA A 564 8.07 -18.87 10.70
N LYS A 565 6.75 -18.66 10.55
CA LYS A 565 5.73 -19.63 10.14
C LYS A 565 4.56 -19.01 9.38
N GLU A 566 4.34 -17.69 9.48
CA GLU A 566 3.32 -17.02 8.65
C GLU A 566 3.90 -16.81 7.25
N MET A 567 3.28 -17.45 6.25
CA MET A 567 3.77 -17.51 4.88
C MET A 567 2.89 -16.67 3.96
N THR A 568 3.50 -15.89 3.09
CA THR A 568 2.83 -15.11 2.05
C THR A 568 3.70 -15.09 0.78
N TYR A 569 3.16 -14.65 -0.34
CA TYR A 569 3.89 -14.52 -1.59
C TYR A 569 4.44 -13.08 -1.75
N GLU A 570 5.38 -12.90 -2.67
CA GLU A 570 6.00 -11.60 -2.95
C GLU A 570 5.17 -10.86 -4.01
N ASP A 571 4.40 -9.84 -3.59
CA ASP A 571 3.51 -9.00 -4.42
C ASP A 571 3.31 -7.60 -3.81
N LYS A 572 2.59 -6.74 -4.53
CA LYS A 572 2.27 -5.33 -4.28
C LYS A 572 0.97 -5.11 -3.48
N TRP A 573 0.60 -6.01 -2.56
CA TRP A 573 -0.44 -5.70 -1.58
C TRP A 573 -0.05 -4.45 -0.77
N ALA A 574 -1.03 -3.65 -0.33
CA ALA A 574 -0.74 -2.49 0.52
C ALA A 574 -0.22 -2.93 1.90
N ASP A 575 -0.64 -4.11 2.38
CA ASP A 575 0.02 -4.85 3.45
C ASP A 575 0.18 -6.34 3.05
N PRO A 576 1.40 -6.92 3.06
CA PRO A 576 1.66 -8.33 2.76
C PRO A 576 0.87 -9.34 3.59
N TYR A 577 0.24 -8.92 4.69
CA TYR A 577 -0.68 -9.77 5.45
C TYR A 577 -1.85 -10.28 4.60
N THR A 578 -2.33 -9.49 3.63
CA THR A 578 -3.45 -9.82 2.73
C THR A 578 -3.21 -11.08 1.91
N GLY A 579 -1.98 -11.27 1.40
CA GLY A 579 -1.59 -12.41 0.58
C GLY A 579 -1.18 -13.66 1.37
N LYS A 580 -1.45 -13.72 2.68
CA LYS A 580 -1.04 -14.84 3.55
C LYS A 580 -1.83 -16.11 3.24
N THR A 581 -1.12 -17.23 3.20
CA THR A 581 -1.64 -18.55 2.84
C THR A 581 -1.32 -19.58 3.91
N TYR A 582 -2.27 -20.50 4.14
CA TYR A 582 -2.09 -21.63 5.05
C TYR A 582 -1.68 -22.93 4.35
N GLU A 583 -1.40 -22.90 3.04
CA GLU A 583 -1.12 -24.12 2.25
C GLU A 583 0.09 -24.94 2.76
N MET A 584 1.06 -24.28 3.38
CA MET A 584 2.25 -24.93 3.95
C MET A 584 2.06 -25.41 5.40
N ALA A 585 0.91 -25.16 6.04
CA ALA A 585 0.68 -25.50 7.45
C ALA A 585 0.55 -27.02 7.67
N HIS A 586 -0.04 -27.75 6.71
CA HIS A 586 -0.29 -29.18 6.79
C HIS A 586 -0.14 -29.85 5.42
N ALA A 587 0.36 -31.09 5.38
CA ALA A 587 0.60 -31.83 4.13
C ALA A 587 -0.68 -32.02 3.27
N SER A 588 -1.85 -32.11 3.90
CA SER A 588 -3.14 -32.14 3.19
C SER A 588 -3.44 -30.86 2.41
N LEU A 589 -2.99 -29.70 2.90
CA LEU A 589 -3.13 -28.41 2.21
C LEU A 589 -2.05 -28.21 1.14
N MET A 590 -0.96 -28.98 1.18
CA MET A 590 -0.02 -29.09 0.06
C MET A 590 -0.56 -30.00 -1.05
N GLU A 591 -1.38 -31.01 -0.73
CA GLU A 591 -2.10 -31.85 -1.70
C GLU A 591 -3.34 -31.15 -2.30
N ASP A 592 -4.10 -30.38 -1.50
CA ASP A 592 -5.27 -29.60 -1.93
C ASP A 592 -5.26 -28.16 -1.36
N PRO A 593 -4.43 -27.25 -1.90
CA PRO A 593 -4.36 -25.87 -1.41
C PRO A 593 -5.67 -25.09 -1.58
N ALA A 594 -6.49 -25.41 -2.59
CA ALA A 594 -7.82 -24.83 -2.77
C ALA A 594 -8.84 -25.29 -1.70
N GLY A 595 -8.50 -26.27 -0.85
CA GLY A 595 -9.26 -26.64 0.34
C GLY A 595 -8.86 -25.86 1.61
N GLY A 596 -7.70 -25.20 1.58
CA GLY A 596 -7.15 -24.40 2.68
C GLY A 596 -7.66 -22.96 2.69
N PRO A 597 -7.60 -22.28 3.85
CA PRO A 597 -8.00 -20.89 3.98
C PRO A 597 -6.94 -19.89 3.50
N SER A 598 -7.34 -18.65 3.31
CA SER A 598 -6.45 -17.49 3.07
C SER A 598 -6.72 -16.38 4.11
N GLU A 599 -6.11 -15.20 3.97
CA GLU A 599 -6.54 -13.97 4.69
C GLU A 599 -7.33 -13.00 3.81
N VAL A 600 -7.46 -13.27 2.50
CA VAL A 600 -8.00 -12.32 1.51
C VAL A 600 -9.42 -11.92 1.85
N PHE A 601 -10.33 -12.87 2.07
CA PHE A 601 -11.72 -12.52 2.33
C PHE A 601 -11.88 -11.77 3.66
N GLN A 602 -11.13 -12.16 4.68
CA GLN A 602 -11.24 -11.65 6.06
C GLN A 602 -10.60 -10.26 6.19
N VAL A 603 -9.47 -10.03 5.52
CA VAL A 603 -8.85 -8.70 5.39
C VAL A 603 -9.69 -7.80 4.50
N GLY A 604 -10.13 -8.29 3.33
CA GLY A 604 -10.97 -7.51 2.42
C GLY A 604 -12.34 -7.16 3.01
N LEU A 605 -12.90 -7.99 3.89
CA LEU A 605 -14.12 -7.67 4.64
C LEU A 605 -13.92 -6.51 5.61
N GLN A 606 -12.78 -6.47 6.31
CA GLN A 606 -12.41 -5.34 7.17
C GLN A 606 -12.18 -4.07 6.34
N ASP A 607 -11.42 -4.17 5.25
CA ASP A 607 -11.17 -3.07 4.32
C ASP A 607 -12.47 -2.53 3.70
N LEU A 608 -13.44 -3.39 3.39
CA LEU A 608 -14.73 -3.03 2.80
C LEU A 608 -15.64 -2.31 3.80
N TYR A 609 -15.81 -2.86 5.00
CA TYR A 609 -16.67 -2.26 6.03
C TYR A 609 -15.99 -1.14 6.84
N GLY A 610 -14.85 -0.62 6.40
CA GLY A 610 -14.25 0.61 6.93
C GLY A 610 -13.34 0.40 8.16
N ARG A 611 -12.30 -0.42 8.03
CA ARG A 611 -11.32 -0.68 9.10
C ARG A 611 -10.54 0.53 9.63
N GLY A 612 -9.94 0.36 10.80
CA GLY A 612 -9.04 1.36 11.41
C GLY A 612 -7.67 1.50 10.71
N THR A 613 -7.23 2.76 10.59
CA THR A 613 -5.87 3.31 10.33
C THR A 613 -5.02 2.82 9.15
N LYS A 614 -5.34 1.68 8.53
CA LYS A 614 -4.57 1.02 7.47
C LYS A 614 -5.52 0.45 6.43
N LYS A 615 -5.32 0.77 5.14
CA LYS A 615 -5.85 -0.05 4.02
C LYS A 615 -4.82 -1.16 3.74
N PHE A 616 -5.26 -2.40 3.70
CA PHE A 616 -4.43 -3.59 3.44
C PHE A 616 -4.56 -4.05 1.98
N GLY A 617 -5.74 -3.86 1.39
CA GLY A 617 -6.05 -4.16 -0.01
C GLY A 617 -6.05 -2.95 -0.94
N ASP A 618 -6.40 -3.22 -2.19
CA ASP A 618 -6.74 -2.23 -3.20
C ASP A 618 -8.20 -2.42 -3.66
N ASP A 619 -8.58 -1.72 -4.71
CA ASP A 619 -9.97 -1.68 -5.18
C ASP A 619 -10.38 -2.97 -5.92
N GLU A 620 -9.40 -3.79 -6.34
CA GLU A 620 -9.65 -5.15 -6.82
C GLU A 620 -10.04 -6.08 -5.66
N LEU A 621 -9.41 -5.95 -4.48
CA LEU A 621 -9.85 -6.68 -3.28
C LEU A 621 -11.26 -6.25 -2.85
N GLN A 622 -11.57 -4.95 -2.92
CA GLN A 622 -12.90 -4.41 -2.60
C GLN A 622 -13.96 -5.00 -3.55
N ALA A 623 -13.71 -4.95 -4.86
CA ALA A 623 -14.55 -5.56 -5.89
C ALA A 623 -14.74 -7.07 -5.66
N PHE A 624 -13.68 -7.80 -5.31
CA PHE A 624 -13.70 -9.23 -5.03
C PHE A 624 -14.59 -9.59 -3.82
N VAL A 625 -14.40 -8.93 -2.68
CA VAL A 625 -15.20 -9.22 -1.47
C VAL A 625 -16.64 -8.76 -1.62
N LEU A 626 -16.89 -7.61 -2.26
CA LEU A 626 -18.24 -7.14 -2.56
C LEU A 626 -19.00 -8.12 -3.49
N ALA A 627 -18.32 -8.71 -4.47
CA ALA A 627 -18.89 -9.76 -5.32
C ALA A 627 -19.18 -11.06 -4.54
N LEU A 628 -18.26 -11.52 -3.69
CA LEU A 628 -18.47 -12.70 -2.84
C LEU A 628 -19.70 -12.53 -1.95
N LEU A 629 -19.84 -11.36 -1.30
CA LEU A 629 -21.00 -11.00 -0.47
C LEU A 629 -22.31 -10.86 -1.27
N ALA A 630 -22.26 -10.64 -2.58
CA ALA A 630 -23.44 -10.51 -3.44
C ALA A 630 -23.87 -11.83 -4.12
N LEU A 631 -22.92 -12.74 -4.39
CA LEU A 631 -23.10 -13.91 -5.26
C LEU A 631 -23.32 -15.23 -4.52
N LEU A 632 -22.38 -15.62 -3.64
CA LEU A 632 -22.35 -16.93 -2.96
C LEU A 632 -23.37 -17.03 -1.82
#